data_AF-A0A5S5DL31-F1
#
_entry.id   AF-A0A5S5DL31-F1
#
_cell.length_a   1.000
_cell.length_b   1.000
_cell.length_c   1.000
_cell.angle_alpha   90.00
_cell.angle_beta   90.00
_cell.angle_gamma   90.00
#
_symmetry.space_group_name_H-M   'P 1'
#
loop_
_entity.id
_entity.type
_entity.pdbx_description
1 polymer ?
#
loop_
_entity_poly.entity_id
_entity_poly.type
_entity_poly.pdbx_seq_one_letter_code
_entity_poly.pdbx_strand_id
1 'polypeptide(L)'
;MNREELKRVGPQLSASKSGDGTITKTIYQVSFGGDVVGVGMFESDRDDCKLAFVKAAASQRSLLCELTDDFPIEPNDIYHLKRLYTELFPAS
;
A
#
# COMPACT_ATOMS: atom_id res chain seq x y z
N MET A 1 -8.59 -3.09 11.75
CA MET A 1 -7.76 -2.25 10.89
C MET A 1 -8.32 -2.36 9.49
N ASN A 2 -8.96 -1.30 9.03
CA ASN A 2 -9.46 -1.14 7.69
C ASN A 2 -8.51 -0.25 6.90
N ARG A 3 -8.63 -0.36 5.58
CA ARG A 3 -7.81 0.37 4.61
C ARG A 3 -8.02 1.88 4.71
N GLU A 4 -9.25 2.36 4.91
CA GLU A 4 -9.54 3.81 5.03
C GLU A 4 -8.90 4.46 6.27
N GLU A 5 -8.50 3.65 7.25
CA GLU A 5 -7.89 4.14 8.50
C GLU A 5 -6.37 4.33 8.37
N LEU A 6 -5.78 3.88 7.27
CA LEU A 6 -4.34 3.91 7.04
C LEU A 6 -3.86 5.29 6.60
N LYS A 7 -2.83 5.80 7.27
CA LYS A 7 -2.23 7.11 6.94
C LYS A 7 -0.84 6.94 6.34
N ARG A 8 -0.53 7.71 5.30
CA ARG A 8 0.80 7.82 4.69
C ARG A 8 1.85 8.27 5.71
N VAL A 9 3.02 7.66 5.71
CA VAL A 9 4.15 8.02 6.58
C VAL A 9 5.44 8.10 5.77
N GLY A 10 6.22 9.15 6.04
CA GLY A 10 7.56 9.30 5.50
C GLY A 10 7.60 9.63 4.00
N PRO A 11 8.78 9.45 3.37
CA PRO A 11 8.95 9.75 1.95
C PRO A 11 8.25 8.72 1.07
N GLN A 12 7.97 9.11 -0.17
CA GLN A 12 7.50 8.19 -1.21
C GLN A 12 8.53 7.08 -1.43
N LEU A 13 8.08 5.83 -1.39
CA LEU A 13 8.91 4.65 -1.65
C LEU A 13 9.00 4.36 -3.14
N SER A 14 7.89 4.51 -3.86
CA SER A 14 7.83 4.23 -5.30
C SER A 14 6.67 4.96 -5.96
N ALA A 15 6.76 5.13 -7.27
CA ALA A 15 5.67 5.59 -8.12
C ALA A 15 5.65 4.79 -9.43
N SER A 16 4.46 4.44 -9.89
CA SER A 16 4.21 3.82 -11.18
C SER A 16 2.98 4.45 -11.84
N LYS A 17 2.80 4.19 -13.13
CA LYS A 17 1.58 4.53 -13.84
C LYS A 17 0.82 3.26 -14.19
N SER A 18 -0.51 3.35 -14.23
CA SER A 18 -1.36 2.30 -14.82
C SER A 18 -0.98 2.04 -16.28
N GLY A 19 -1.35 0.86 -16.81
CA GLY A 19 -1.06 0.49 -18.19
C GLY A 19 -1.57 1.49 -19.25
N ASP A 20 -2.64 2.22 -18.96
CA ASP A 20 -3.19 3.28 -19.82
C ASP A 20 -2.54 4.67 -19.58
N GLY A 21 -1.71 4.81 -18.56
CA GLY A 21 -1.01 6.04 -18.20
C GLY A 21 -1.85 7.09 -17.46
N THR A 22 -3.14 6.83 -17.24
CA THR A 22 -4.10 7.78 -16.65
C THR A 22 -3.89 7.97 -15.16
N ILE A 23 -3.57 6.88 -14.45
CA ILE A 23 -3.50 6.85 -12.99
C ILE A 23 -2.04 6.77 -12.57
N THR A 24 -1.65 7.65 -11.66
CA THR A 24 -0.35 7.57 -10.98
C THR A 24 -0.55 6.88 -9.64
N LYS A 25 0.08 5.72 -9.48
CA LYS A 25 0.07 4.89 -8.28
C LYS A 25 1.33 5.19 -7.48
N THR A 26 1.18 5.61 -6.24
CA THR A 26 2.31 5.96 -5.36
C THR A 26 2.30 5.08 -4.12
N ILE A 27 3.47 4.64 -3.67
CA ILE A 27 3.62 3.73 -2.54
C ILE A 27 4.32 4.45 -1.38
N TYR A 28 3.77 4.31 -0.18
CA TYR A 28 4.29 4.85 1.07
C TYR A 28 4.31 3.77 2.17
N GLN A 29 5.05 4.01 3.25
CA GLN A 29 4.75 3.34 4.51
C GLN A 29 3.39 3.81 5.03
N VAL A 30 2.67 2.94 5.74
CA VAL A 30 1.38 3.28 6.33
C VAL A 30 1.37 3.06 7.83
N SER A 31 0.65 3.92 8.54
CA SER A 31 0.41 3.81 9.98
C SER A 31 -1.05 3.60 10.33
N PHE A 32 -1.26 2.93 11.46
CA PHE A 32 -2.54 2.75 12.12
C PHE A 32 -2.33 2.91 13.63
N GLY A 33 -3.13 3.77 14.28
CA GLY A 33 -2.99 3.99 15.73
C GLY A 33 -1.66 4.61 16.17
N GLY A 34 -0.89 5.21 15.25
CA GLY A 34 0.43 5.78 15.53
C GLY A 34 1.62 4.85 15.23
N ASP A 35 1.35 3.55 15.02
CA ASP A 35 2.38 2.58 14.67
C ASP A 35 2.49 2.42 13.15
N VAL A 36 3.71 2.29 12.65
CA VAL A 36 3.95 1.92 11.25
C VAL A 36 3.66 0.43 11.08
N VAL A 37 2.62 0.11 10.31
CA VAL A 37 2.06 -1.25 10.20
C VAL A 37 2.29 -1.91 8.85
N GLY A 38 2.80 -1.19 7.85
CA GLY A 38 3.11 -1.79 6.55
C GLY A 38 3.37 -0.79 5.45
N VAL A 39 2.99 -1.16 4.22
CA VAL A 39 3.06 -0.31 3.03
C VAL A 39 1.70 -0.23 2.35
N GLY A 40 1.40 0.91 1.75
CA GLY A 40 0.14 1.21 1.08
C GLY A 40 0.35 1.93 -0.24
N MET A 41 -0.56 1.68 -1.18
CA MET A 41 -0.61 2.28 -2.50
C MET A 41 -1.79 3.25 -2.58
N PHE A 42 -1.53 4.41 -3.14
CA PHE A 42 -2.45 5.54 -3.24
C PHE A 42 -2.48 6.02 -4.68
N GLU A 43 -3.63 6.52 -5.11
CA GLU A 43 -3.71 7.40 -6.28
C GLU A 43 -3.05 8.73 -5.93
N SER A 44 -2.25 9.31 -6.84
CA SER A 44 -1.55 10.58 -6.61
C SER A 44 -2.50 11.63 -6.01
N ASP A 45 -2.00 12.35 -4.99
CA ASP A 45 -2.70 13.44 -4.30
C ASP A 45 -3.96 13.05 -3.51
N ARG A 46 -4.35 11.77 -3.49
CA ARG A 46 -5.43 11.26 -2.63
C ARG A 46 -4.89 10.65 -1.35
N ASP A 47 -5.60 10.90 -0.25
CA ASP A 47 -5.31 10.28 1.06
C ASP A 47 -5.93 8.89 1.23
N ASP A 48 -6.76 8.46 0.27
CA ASP A 48 -7.41 7.15 0.32
C ASP A 48 -6.46 6.06 -0.19
N CYS A 49 -6.02 5.20 0.72
CA CYS A 49 -5.15 4.06 0.43
C CYS A 49 -5.94 3.02 -0.37
N LYS A 50 -5.60 2.65 -1.60
CA LYS A 50 -6.37 1.68 -2.42
C LYS A 50 -5.96 0.22 -2.22
N LEU A 51 -4.70 -0.02 -1.89
CA LEU A 51 -4.14 -1.35 -1.65
C LEU A 51 -3.08 -1.25 -0.55
N ALA A 52 -3.11 -2.14 0.44
CA ALA A 52 -2.12 -2.16 1.50
C ALA A 52 -1.69 -3.58 1.86
N PHE A 53 -0.41 -3.74 2.18
CA PHE A 53 0.12 -4.96 2.76
C PHE A 53 0.62 -4.63 4.16
N VAL A 54 -0.06 -5.17 5.18
CA VAL A 54 0.09 -4.75 6.58
C VAL A 54 0.31 -5.94 7.51
N LYS A 55 0.92 -5.67 8.66
CA LYS A 55 1.01 -6.55 9.81
C LYS A 55 -0.22 -6.35 10.70
N ALA A 56 -1.18 -7.26 10.65
CA ALA A 56 -2.38 -7.20 11.48
C ALA A 56 -2.10 -7.62 12.94
N ALA A 57 -1.14 -8.54 13.14
CA ALA A 57 -0.69 -9.03 14.44
C ALA A 57 0.76 -9.53 14.35
N ALA A 58 1.38 -9.89 15.48
CA ALA A 58 2.80 -10.28 15.60
C ALA A 58 3.30 -11.24 14.49
N SER A 59 2.44 -12.09 13.94
CA SER A 59 2.78 -13.04 12.88
C SER A 59 1.80 -13.08 11.71
N GLN A 60 0.79 -12.20 11.67
CA GLN A 60 -0.24 -12.21 10.64
C GLN A 60 -0.04 -11.05 9.68
N ARG A 61 0.14 -11.38 8.40
CA ARG A 61 0.20 -10.41 7.30
C ARG A 61 -1.14 -10.44 6.58
N SER A 62 -1.64 -9.27 6.21
CA SER A 62 -2.92 -9.11 5.52
C SER A 62 -2.76 -8.19 4.33
N LEU A 63 -3.41 -8.55 3.23
CA LEU A 63 -3.61 -7.68 2.08
C LEU A 63 -4.99 -7.03 2.23
N LEU A 64 -5.02 -5.71 2.29
CA LEU A 64 -6.24 -4.91 2.29
C LEU A 64 -6.37 -4.26 0.91
N CYS A 65 -7.54 -4.35 0.29
CA CYS A 65 -7.71 -3.96 -1.10
C CYS A 65 -9.12 -3.42 -1.35
N GLU A 66 -9.22 -2.38 -2.16
CA GLU A 66 -10.46 -1.91 -2.77
C GLU A 66 -10.42 -2.21 -4.28
N LEU A 67 -11.34 -3.05 -4.76
CA LEU A 67 -11.45 -3.36 -6.18
C LEU A 67 -12.48 -2.41 -6.81
N THR A 68 -12.00 -1.48 -7.63
CA THR A 68 -12.82 -0.52 -8.36
C THR A 68 -12.30 -0.39 -9.78
N ASP A 69 -13.18 -0.05 -10.72
CA ASP A 69 -12.79 0.21 -12.11
C ASP A 69 -11.96 1.50 -12.23
N ASP A 70 -12.15 2.44 -11.30
CA ASP A 70 -11.46 3.73 -11.26
C ASP A 70 -10.01 3.62 -10.77
N PHE A 71 -9.63 2.49 -10.17
CA PHE A 71 -8.27 2.22 -9.72
C PHE A 71 -7.91 0.75 -10.02
N PRO A 72 -7.48 0.44 -11.25
CA PRO A 72 -7.17 -0.93 -11.64
C PRO A 72 -5.91 -1.40 -10.92
N ILE A 73 -6.06 -2.43 -10.09
CA ILE A 73 -4.94 -3.08 -9.40
C ILE A 73 -4.43 -4.23 -10.25
N GLU A 74 -3.17 -4.14 -10.67
CA GLU A 74 -2.53 -5.11 -11.55
C GLU A 74 -1.75 -6.15 -10.72
N PRO A 75 -1.52 -7.38 -11.21
CA PRO A 75 -0.74 -8.38 -10.48
C PRO A 75 0.66 -7.90 -10.09
N ASN A 76 1.28 -7.06 -10.92
CA ASN A 76 2.57 -6.46 -10.64
C ASN A 76 2.53 -5.49 -9.45
N ASP A 77 1.41 -4.80 -9.21
CA ASP A 77 1.26 -3.92 -8.05
C ASP A 77 1.34 -4.71 -6.75
N ILE A 78 0.65 -5.85 -6.69
CA ILE A 78 0.63 -6.74 -5.52
C ILE A 78 2.04 -7.30 -5.26
N TYR A 79 2.72 -7.76 -6.32
CA TYR A 79 4.09 -8.29 -6.20
C TYR A 79 5.04 -7.21 -5.70
N HIS A 80 4.97 -6.01 -6.29
CA HIS A 80 5.81 -4.88 -5.93
C HIS A 80 5.58 -4.44 -4.48
N LEU A 81 4.33 -4.35 -4.05
CA LEU A 81 3.95 -3.97 -2.69
C LEU A 81 4.46 -5.02 -1.67
N LYS A 82 4.30 -6.32 -1.97
CA LYS A 82 4.81 -7.41 -1.12
C LYS A 82 6.33 -7.39 -1.02
N ARG A 83 7.02 -7.09 -2.12
CA ARG A 83 8.48 -6.96 -2.14
C ARG A 83 8.94 -5.82 -1.23
N LEU A 84 8.38 -4.62 -1.42
CA LEU A 84 8.69 -3.45 -0.58
C LEU A 84 8.41 -3.71 0.90
N TYR A 85 7.29 -4.36 1.22
CA TYR A 85 7.00 -4.77 2.59
C TYR A 85 8.09 -5.68 3.17
N THR A 86 8.53 -6.68 2.41
CA THR A 86 9.51 -7.66 2.89
C THR A 86 10.88 -7.03 3.12
N GLU A 87 11.26 -6.06 2.29
CA GLU A 87 12.50 -5.28 2.44
C GLU A 87 12.46 -4.38 3.69
N LEU A 88 11.31 -3.77 4.00
CA LEU A 88 11.14 -2.85 5.13
C LEU A 88 10.83 -3.55 6.47
N PHE A 89 10.19 -4.71 6.42
CA PHE A 89 9.76 -5.49 7.59
C PHE A 89 10.27 -6.94 7.48
N PRO A 90 11.59 -7.17 7.54
CA PRO A 90 12.16 -8.50 7.45
C PRO A 90 11.61 -9.39 8.57
N ALA A 91 11.40 -10.67 8.26
CA ALA A 91 11.05 -11.64 9.30
C ALA A 91 12.24 -11.75 10.27
N SER A 92 12.02 -11.35 11.51
CA SER A 92 12.96 -11.56 12.62
C SER A 92 13.01 -13.02 13.02
#